data_AF-A0A9E2GAM6-F1
#
_entry.id   AF-A0A9E2GAM6-F1
#
_cell.length_a   1.000
_cell.length_b   1.000
_cell.length_c   1.000
_cell.angle_alpha   90.00
_cell.angle_beta   90.00
_cell.angle_gamma   90.00
#
_symmetry.space_group_name_H-M   'P 1'
#
loop_
_entity.id
_entity.type
_entity.pdbx_description
1 polymer ?
#
loop_
_entity_poly.entity_id
_entity_poly.type
_entity_poly.pdbx_seq_one_letter_code
_entity_poly.pdbx_strand_id
1 'polypeptide(L)' 'MKVFLVGGTGLLGSEAAFEFIRRGHQVTSIALPPIPQGTIIPIEMKLHMANYLDLSDEDIKKFMTG' A
#
# COMPACT_ATOMS: atom_id res chain seq x y z
N MET A 1 3.11 -9.54 -11.00
CA MET A 1 1.70 -9.53 -10.49
C MET A 1 1.42 -8.19 -9.83
N LYS A 2 0.16 -7.80 -9.70
CA LYS A 2 -0.24 -6.59 -8.95
C LYS A 2 -0.61 -7.00 -7.52
N VAL A 3 -0.05 -6.30 -6.54
CA VAL A 3 -0.22 -6.57 -5.11
C VAL A 3 -0.86 -5.36 -4.47
N PHE A 4 -1.93 -5.60 -3.72
CA PHE A 4 -2.61 -4.58 -2.94
C PHE A 4 -2.33 -4.78 -1.45
N LEU A 5 -1.84 -3.74 -0.77
CA LEU A 5 -1.51 -3.76 0.66
C LEU A 5 -2.35 -2.74 1.43
N VAL A 6 -2.91 -3.15 2.57
CA VAL A 6 -3.44 -2.22 3.57
C VAL A 6 -2.37 -2.03 4.64
N GLY A 7 -1.98 -0.77 4.91
CA GLY A 7 -0.94 -0.46 5.89
C GLY A 7 0.50 -0.53 5.36
N GLY A 8 0.74 -0.21 4.07
CA GLY A 8 2.07 -0.25 3.45
C GLY A 8 3.11 0.72 4.03
N THR A 9 2.70 1.66 4.89
CA THR A 9 3.59 2.57 5.62
C THR A 9 4.00 2.05 7.01
N GLY A 10 3.43 0.93 7.45
CA GLY A 10 3.86 0.26 8.68
C GLY A 10 5.15 -0.53 8.49
N LEU A 11 5.75 -0.99 9.59
CA LEU A 11 7.01 -1.76 9.57
C LEU A 11 6.92 -2.97 8.63
N LEU A 12 5.91 -3.81 8.79
CA LEU A 12 5.77 -5.02 7.96
C LEU A 12 5.30 -4.71 6.54
N GLY A 13 4.43 -3.72 6.39
CA GLY A 13 3.88 -3.33 5.08
C GLY A 13 4.95 -2.76 4.16
N SER A 14 5.85 -1.94 4.70
CA SER A 14 6.96 -1.33 3.93
C SER A 14 7.99 -2.39 3.50
N GLU A 15 8.41 -3.28 4.40
CA GLU A 15 9.31 -4.39 4.07
C GLU A 15 8.69 -5.36 3.05
N ALA A 16 7.39 -5.66 3.19
CA ALA A 16 6.68 -6.45 2.18
C ALA A 16 6.66 -5.75 0.82
N ALA A 17 6.41 -4.44 0.79
CA ALA A 17 6.41 -3.66 -0.44
C ALA A 17 7.79 -3.68 -1.12
N PHE A 18 8.88 -3.51 -0.37
CA PHE A 18 10.24 -3.65 -0.88
C PHE A 18 10.48 -5.02 -1.51
N GLU A 19 10.09 -6.09 -0.81
CA GLU A 19 10.30 -7.45 -1.29
C GLU A 19 9.50 -7.77 -2.56
N PHE A 20 8.24 -7.32 -2.62
CA PHE A 20 7.42 -7.49 -3.81
C PHE A 20 7.99 -6.73 -5.01
N ILE A 21 8.42 -5.49 -4.82
CA ILE A 21 9.03 -4.68 -5.90
C ILE A 21 10.35 -5.29 -6.36
N ARG A 22 11.20 -5.76 -5.43
CA ARG A 22 12.46 -6.46 -5.74
C ARG A 22 12.25 -7.68 -6.63
N ARG A 23 11.11 -8.37 -6.48
CA ARG A 23 10.73 -9.53 -7.31
C ARG A 23 10.00 -9.16 -8.61
N GLY A 24 9.86 -7.88 -8.93
CA GLY A 24 9.23 -7.38 -10.16
C GLY A 24 7.70 -7.29 -10.08
N HIS A 25 7.11 -7.24 -8.89
CA HIS A 25 5.68 -7.00 -8.71
C HIS A 25 5.36 -5.50 -8.64
N GLN A 26 4.14 -5.14 -9.04
CA GLN A 26 3.62 -3.78 -8.88
C GLN A 26 2.84 -3.69 -7.58
N VAL A 27 3.18 -2.75 -6.71
CA VAL A 27 2.56 -2.61 -5.39
C VAL A 27 1.73 -1.33 -5.31
N THR A 28 0.47 -1.48 -4.91
CA THR A 28 -0.42 -0.39 -4.52
C THR A 28 -0.77 -0.55 -3.05
N SER A 29 -0.81 0.53 -2.28
CA SER A 29 -1.18 0.47 -0.88
C SER A 29 -2.11 1.60 -0.46
N ILE A 30 -2.95 1.34 0.55
CA ILE A 30 -3.68 2.35 1.30
C ILE A 30 -3.04 2.52 2.68
N ALA A 31 -2.85 3.77 3.10
CA ALA A 31 -2.41 4.11 4.45
C ALA A 31 -3.19 5.30 5.02
N LEU A 32 -3.31 5.32 6.34
CA LEU A 32 -3.94 6.43 7.06
C LEU A 32 -2.98 7.65 7.10
N PRO A 33 -3.47 8.89 6.88
CA PRO A 33 -2.66 10.09 7.10
C PRO A 33 -2.52 10.42 8.60
N PRO A 34 -1.38 11.00 9.03
CA PRO A 34 -0.16 11.27 8.26
C PRO A 34 0.74 10.03 8.12
N ILE A 35 1.68 10.07 7.17
CA ILE A 35 2.73 9.05 7.10
C ILE A 35 3.60 9.16 8.37
N PRO A 36 3.91 8.04 9.06
CA PRO A 36 4.76 8.10 10.25
C PRO A 36 6.13 8.70 9.92
N GLN A 37 6.67 9.48 10.86
CA GLN A 37 7.94 10.17 10.66
C GLN A 37 9.10 9.16 10.61
N GLY A 38 9.98 9.29 9.62
CA GLY A 38 11.10 8.38 9.43
C GLY A 38 10.75 7.06 8.73
N THR A 39 9.49 6.87 8.30
CA THR A 39 9.14 5.70 7.49
C THR A 39 9.85 5.76 6.14
N ILE A 40 10.57 4.69 5.83
CA ILE A 40 11.17 4.45 4.52
C ILE A 40 10.19 3.56 3.75
N ILE A 41 9.66 4.06 2.64
CA ILE A 41 8.81 3.29 1.72
C ILE A 41 9.43 3.24 0.32
N PRO A 42 9.18 2.18 -0.46
CA PRO A 42 9.64 2.11 -1.84
C PRO A 42 9.05 3.25 -2.68
N ILE A 43 9.86 3.90 -3.52
CA ILE A 43 9.40 5.01 -4.36
C ILE A 43 8.46 4.55 -5.48
N GLU A 44 8.57 3.27 -5.87
CA GLU A 44 7.74 2.64 -6.89
C GLU A 44 6.37 2.19 -6.37
N MET A 45 6.17 2.17 -5.04
CA MET A 45 4.89 1.84 -4.44
C MET A 45 3.88 2.97 -4.65
N LYS A 46 2.73 2.66 -5.24
CA LYS A 46 1.61 3.62 -5.35
C LYS A 46 0.88 3.70 -4.01
N LEU A 47 0.93 4.86 -3.36
CA LEU A 47 0.31 5.07 -2.06
C LEU A 47 -0.96 5.93 -2.17
N HIS A 48 -2.06 5.43 -1.61
CA HIS A 48 -3.32 6.14 -1.45
C HIS A 48 -3.55 6.47 0.01
N MET A 49 -3.75 7.75 0.32
CA MET A 49 -4.00 8.20 1.69
C MET A 49 -5.50 8.14 1.97
N ALA A 50 -5.95 7.19 2.78
CA ALA A 50 -7.34 7.01 3.17
C ALA A 50 -7.45 6.15 4.43
N ASN A 51 -8.51 6.34 5.20
CA ASN A 51 -8.93 5.36 6.20
C ASN A 51 -9.74 4.27 5.50
N TYR A 52 -9.23 3.04 5.46
CA TYR A 52 -9.93 1.94 4.78
C TYR A 52 -11.25 1.54 5.46
N LEU A 53 -11.44 1.92 6.74
CA LEU A 53 -12.70 1.69 7.45
C LEU A 53 -13.83 2.62 6.97
N ASP A 54 -13.47 3.74 6.34
CA ASP A 54 -14.42 4.70 5.78
C ASP A 54 -14.71 4.45 4.29
N LEU A 55 -14.02 3.47 3.67
CA LEU A 55 -14.22 3.11 2.28
C LEU A 55 -15.34 2.06 2.15
N SER A 56 -16.15 2.21 1.10
CA SER A 56 -17.10 1.15 0.75
C SER A 56 -16.38 -0.07 0.18
N ASP A 57 -17.03 -1.24 0.23
CA ASP A 57 -16.52 -2.45 -0.41
C ASP A 57 -16.24 -2.24 -1.91
N GLU A 58 -17.05 -1.44 -2.59
CA GLU A 58 -16.86 -1.09 -4.00
C GLU A 58 -15.61 -0.24 -4.23
N ASP A 59 -15.28 0.64 -3.28
CA ASP A 59 -14.03 1.40 -3.33
C ASP A 59 -12.82 0.52 -3.08
N ILE A 60 -12.89 -0.40 -2.12
CA ILE A 60 -11.82 -1.37 -1.84
C ILE A 60 -11.58 -2.27 -3.05
N LYS A 61 -12.66 -2.78 -3.68
CA LYS A 61 -12.57 -3.63 -4.87
C LYS A 61 -11.80 -2.98 -6.02
N LYS A 62 -11.92 -1.66 -6.22
CA LYS A 62 -11.17 -0.93 -7.28
C LYS A 62 -9.65 -1.12 -7.13
N PHE A 63 -9.12 -1.16 -5.90
CA PHE A 63 -7.70 -1.40 -5.65
C PHE A 63 -7.26 -2.84 -5.90
N MET A 64 -8.21 -3.78 -5.94
CA MET A 64 -7.97 -5.21 -6.18
C MET A 64 -8.16 -5.62 -7.65
N THR A 65 -8.39 -4.67 -8.57
CA THR A 65 -8.61 -4.92 -10.02
C THR A 65 -7.31 -5.22 -10.80
N GLY A 66 -6.44 -6.04 -10.20
CA GLY A 66 -5.14 -6.38 -10.75
C GLY A 66 -5.18 -7.27 -11.98
#